data_AF-Q63WZ2-F1
#
_entry.id   AF-Q63WZ2-F1
#
_cell.length_a   1.000
_cell.length_b   1.000
_cell.length_c   1.000
_cell.angle_alpha   90.00
_cell.angle_beta   90.00
_cell.angle_gamma   90.00
#
_symmetry.space_group_name_H-M   'P 1'
#
loop_
_entity.id
_entity.type
_entity.pdbx_description
1 polymer ?
#
loop_
_entity_poly.entity_id
_entity_poly.type
_entity_poly.pdbx_seq_one_letter_code
_entity_poly.pdbx_strand_id
1 'polypeptide(L)'
;MAKENRSCQRSPFALGFEHGAEAVEDAPLHEIESRVPEYRIGYVIGRTYSEAIRHVSLEAGFKLAGELGARFDIDKADLVSALQVSAGCRRLIDEGYVQAAGRGSGSR
;
A
#
# COMPACT_ATOMS: atom_id res chain seq x y z
N MET A 1 11.12 27.66 -32.26
CA MET A 1 11.97 26.92 -31.30
C MET A 1 11.07 25.99 -30.50
N ALA A 2 11.04 24.70 -30.82
CA ALA A 2 10.30 23.71 -30.05
C ALA A 2 11.17 23.28 -28.86
N LYS A 3 10.80 23.70 -27.64
CA LYS A 3 11.40 23.18 -26.41
C LYS A 3 10.48 22.09 -25.87
N GLU A 4 10.99 20.85 -25.93
CA GLU A 4 10.64 19.68 -25.13
C GLU A 4 9.37 19.79 -24.27
N ASN A 5 8.26 19.26 -24.79
CA ASN A 5 7.22 18.70 -23.94
C ASN A 5 7.77 17.37 -23.37
N ARG A 6 8.55 17.45 -22.28
CA ARG A 6 8.77 16.26 -21.46
C ARG A 6 7.41 15.86 -20.92
N SER A 7 6.80 14.85 -21.55
CA SER A 7 5.69 14.11 -20.96
C SER A 7 6.06 13.82 -19.51
N CYS A 8 5.34 14.43 -18.56
CA CYS A 8 5.46 14.10 -17.14
C CYS A 8 4.95 12.67 -16.96
N GLN A 9 5.72 11.68 -17.42
CA GLN A 9 5.45 10.29 -17.10
C GLN A 9 5.63 10.15 -15.59
N ARG A 10 4.51 10.09 -14.89
CA ARG A 10 4.47 9.78 -13.46
C ARG A 10 5.14 8.42 -13.27
N SER A 11 6.01 8.32 -12.28
CA SER A 11 6.62 7.03 -11.95
C SER A 11 5.53 6.02 -11.55
N PRO A 12 5.75 4.70 -11.74
CA PRO A 12 4.77 3.70 -11.32
C PRO A 12 4.37 3.83 -9.84
N PHE A 13 5.34 4.17 -8.99
CA PHE A 13 5.11 4.47 -7.57
C PHE A 13 4.14 5.64 -7.37
N ALA A 14 4.39 6.78 -8.05
CA ALA A 14 3.54 7.97 -7.90
C ALA A 14 2.11 7.70 -8.37
N LEU A 15 1.95 6.97 -9.47
CA LEU A 15 0.64 6.57 -9.97
C LEU A 15 -0.07 5.62 -8.99
N GLY A 16 0.65 4.65 -8.45
CA GLY A 16 0.13 3.75 -7.41
C GLY A 16 -0.37 4.53 -6.20
N PHE A 17 0.46 5.44 -5.68
CA PHE A 17 0.12 6.28 -4.52
C PHE A 17 -1.16 7.08 -4.72
N GLU A 18 -1.30 7.75 -5.86
CA GLU A 18 -2.50 8.54 -6.18
C GLU A 18 -3.76 7.67 -6.19
N HIS A 19 -3.72 6.54 -6.92
CA HIS A 19 -4.84 5.60 -6.95
C HIS A 19 -5.17 5.03 -5.57
N GLY A 20 -4.15 4.75 -4.75
CA GLY A 20 -4.32 4.29 -3.37
C GLY A 20 -4.94 5.35 -2.47
N ALA A 21 -4.54 6.61 -2.63
CA ALA A 21 -5.06 7.71 -1.83
C ALA A 21 -6.53 8.02 -2.15
N GLU A 22 -6.91 7.93 -3.43
CA GLU A 22 -8.27 8.17 -3.93
C GLU A 22 -9.23 6.98 -3.67
N ALA A 23 -8.69 5.78 -3.48
CA ALA A 23 -9.48 4.59 -3.26
C ALA A 23 -10.33 4.68 -1.97
N VAL A 24 -11.64 4.60 -2.16
CA VAL A 24 -12.64 4.53 -1.08
C VAL A 24 -12.69 3.11 -0.50
N GLU A 25 -12.63 2.12 -1.38
CA GLU A 25 -12.57 0.68 -1.09
C GLU A 25 -11.29 0.08 -1.70
N ASP A 26 -10.90 -1.10 -1.23
CA ASP A 26 -9.71 -1.78 -1.76
C ASP A 26 -9.95 -2.25 -3.19
N ALA A 27 -9.00 -1.95 -4.07
CA ALA A 27 -9.06 -2.41 -5.45
C ALA A 27 -9.08 -3.95 -5.54
N PRO A 28 -9.70 -4.52 -6.57
CA PRO A 28 -9.68 -5.95 -6.83
C PRO A 28 -8.24 -6.48 -6.89
N LEU A 29 -8.00 -7.65 -6.28
CA LEU A 29 -6.65 -8.21 -6.11
C LEU A 29 -5.87 -8.27 -7.43
N HIS A 30 -6.49 -8.84 -8.46
CA HIS A 30 -5.90 -9.06 -9.78
C HIS A 30 -5.50 -7.75 -10.50
N GLU A 31 -6.17 -6.63 -10.21
CA GLU A 31 -5.84 -5.33 -10.82
C GLU A 31 -4.55 -4.73 -10.25
N ILE A 32 -4.24 -5.02 -8.99
CA ILE A 32 -3.04 -4.53 -8.31
C ILE A 32 -1.87 -5.49 -8.51
N GLU A 33 -2.09 -6.80 -8.39
CA GLU A 33 -1.03 -7.80 -8.62
C GLU A 33 -0.51 -7.80 -10.06
N SER A 34 -1.32 -7.44 -11.06
CA SER A 34 -0.85 -7.32 -12.43
C SER A 34 0.08 -6.12 -12.68
N ARG A 35 0.24 -5.23 -11.69
CA ARG A 35 1.11 -4.04 -11.77
C ARG A 35 2.52 -4.36 -11.29
N VAL A 36 3.47 -3.53 -11.73
CA VAL A 36 4.87 -3.60 -11.29
C VAL A 36 4.98 -3.36 -9.77
N PRO A 37 5.97 -3.94 -9.07
CA PRO A 37 6.09 -3.85 -7.62
C PRO A 37 6.04 -2.43 -7.06
N GLU A 38 6.69 -1.47 -7.74
CA GLU A 38 6.74 -0.07 -7.31
C GLU A 38 5.35 0.57 -7.26
N TYR A 39 4.47 0.21 -8.20
CA TYR A 39 3.09 0.66 -8.19
C TYR A 39 2.34 0.09 -6.98
N ARG A 40 2.53 -1.20 -6.66
CA ARG A 40 1.85 -1.85 -5.53
C ARG A 40 2.24 -1.21 -4.20
N ILE A 41 3.54 -0.96 -4.01
CA ILE A 41 4.05 -0.25 -2.82
C ILE A 41 3.44 1.15 -2.75
N GLY A 42 3.48 1.91 -3.86
CA GLY A 42 2.85 3.23 -3.92
C GLY A 42 1.38 3.17 -3.50
N TYR A 43 0.61 2.24 -4.07
CA TYR A 43 -0.81 2.04 -3.76
C TYR A 43 -1.08 1.76 -2.29
N VAL A 44 -0.33 0.83 -1.67
CA VAL A 44 -0.49 0.53 -0.25
C VAL A 44 -0.17 1.76 0.61
N ILE A 45 0.86 2.53 0.28
CA ILE A 45 1.20 3.76 1.01
C ILE A 45 0.08 4.80 0.87
N GLY A 46 -0.47 4.98 -0.34
CA GLY A 46 -1.61 5.87 -0.58
C GLY A 46 -2.84 5.50 0.26
N ARG A 47 -3.21 4.21 0.25
CA ARG A 47 -4.30 3.67 1.10
C ARG A 47 -4.03 3.89 2.58
N THR A 48 -2.80 3.64 3.02
CA THR A 48 -2.36 3.79 4.42
C THR A 48 -2.61 5.21 4.94
N TYR A 49 -2.19 6.23 4.18
CA TYR A 49 -2.41 7.62 4.59
C TYR A 49 -3.87 8.05 4.48
N SER A 50 -4.57 7.63 3.41
CA SER A 50 -6.01 7.91 3.25
C SER A 50 -6.82 7.35 4.42
N GLU A 51 -6.52 6.11 4.83
CA GLU A 51 -7.17 5.45 5.96
C GLU A 51 -6.83 6.14 7.29
N ALA A 52 -5.55 6.47 7.50
CA ALA A 52 -5.14 7.17 8.72
C ALA A 52 -5.83 8.53 8.88
N ILE A 53 -6.02 9.27 7.79
CA ILE A 53 -6.75 10.54 7.79
C ILE A 53 -8.23 10.30 8.03
N ARG A 54 -8.85 9.35 7.32
CA ARG A 54 -10.29 9.03 7.41
C ARG A 54 -10.70 8.62 8.83
N HIS A 55 -9.85 7.85 9.51
CA HIS A 55 -10.11 7.36 10.86
C HIS A 55 -9.44 8.18 11.96
N VAL A 56 -8.71 9.25 11.60
CA VAL A 56 -7.90 10.06 12.52
C VAL A 56 -7.00 9.17 13.39
N SER A 57 -6.41 8.15 12.78
CA SER A 57 -5.68 7.07 13.46
C SER A 57 -4.56 6.52 12.59
N LEU A 58 -3.32 6.86 12.94
CA LEU A 58 -2.13 6.23 12.33
C LEU A 58 -2.12 4.72 12.55
N GLU A 59 -2.72 4.24 13.65
CA GLU A 59 -2.83 2.82 13.92
C GLU A 59 -3.66 2.08 12.88
N ALA A 60 -4.82 2.64 12.51
CA ALA A 60 -5.68 2.09 11.46
C ALA A 60 -4.93 2.04 10.12
N GLY A 61 -4.20 3.11 9.78
CA GLY A 61 -3.37 3.15 8.57
C GLY A 61 -2.31 2.06 8.54
N PHE A 62 -1.51 1.90 9.60
CA PHE A 62 -0.43 0.91 9.61
C PHE A 62 -0.91 -0.54 9.66
N LYS A 63 -2.06 -0.81 10.31
CA LYS A 63 -2.71 -2.13 10.24
C LYS A 63 -3.16 -2.44 8.82
N LEU A 64 -3.84 -1.49 8.17
CA LEU A 64 -4.25 -1.62 6.77
C LEU A 64 -3.03 -1.82 5.85
N ALA A 65 -1.93 -1.11 6.09
CA ALA A 65 -0.70 -1.28 5.32
C ALA A 65 -0.21 -2.74 5.38
N GLY A 66 -0.24 -3.36 6.56
CA GLY A 66 0.13 -4.77 6.73
C GLY A 66 -0.82 -5.72 6.02
N GLU A 67 -2.14 -5.49 6.14
CA GLU A 67 -3.15 -6.31 5.48
C GLU A 67 -3.03 -6.25 3.95
N LEU A 68 -2.91 -5.05 3.39
CA LEU A 68 -2.77 -4.85 1.95
C LEU A 68 -1.40 -5.30 1.43
N GLY A 69 -0.33 -5.10 2.21
CA GLY A 69 1.00 -5.60 1.88
C GLY A 69 1.02 -7.12 1.73
N ALA A 70 0.41 -7.84 2.66
CA ALA A 70 0.24 -9.29 2.55
C ALA A 70 -0.67 -9.68 1.37
N ARG A 71 -1.78 -8.97 1.20
CA ARG A 71 -2.75 -9.24 0.15
C ARG A 71 -2.15 -9.10 -1.25
N PHE A 72 -1.32 -8.08 -1.50
CA PHE A 72 -0.74 -7.80 -2.82
C PHE A 72 0.67 -8.36 -3.02
N ASP A 73 1.06 -9.33 -2.18
CA ASP A 73 2.36 -10.00 -2.22
C ASP A 73 3.55 -9.01 -2.20
N ILE A 74 3.49 -8.03 -1.30
CA ILE A 74 4.56 -7.05 -1.08
C ILE A 74 5.45 -7.56 0.06
N ASP A 75 6.77 -7.57 -0.16
CA ASP A 75 7.72 -7.89 0.89
C ASP A 75 7.61 -6.87 2.03
N LYS A 76 7.49 -7.41 3.25
CA LYS A 76 7.28 -6.57 4.44
C LYS A 76 8.44 -5.63 4.72
N ALA A 77 9.68 -6.05 4.46
CA ALA A 77 10.85 -5.21 4.65
C ALA A 77 10.84 -4.03 3.67
N ASP A 78 10.44 -4.26 2.42
CA ASP A 78 10.30 -3.20 1.41
C ASP A 78 9.21 -2.20 1.81
N LEU A 79 8.05 -2.69 2.27
CA LEU A 79 6.95 -1.82 2.71
C LEU A 79 7.35 -0.98 3.95
N VAL A 80 7.98 -1.60 4.94
CA VAL A 80 8.47 -0.91 6.15
C VAL A 80 9.53 0.12 5.80
N SER A 81 10.44 -0.21 4.88
CA SER A 81 11.47 0.70 4.38
C SER A 81 10.85 1.91 3.67
N ALA A 82 9.87 1.67 2.79
CA ALA A 82 9.20 2.71 2.02
C ALA A 82 8.35 3.65 2.89
N LEU A 83 7.73 3.14 3.96
CA LEU A 83 6.96 3.95 4.92
C LEU A 83 7.84 4.71 5.93
N GLN A 84 9.14 4.39 6.04
CA GLN A 84 10.10 5.02 6.96
C GLN A 84 9.61 5.07 8.42
N VAL A 85 9.05 3.96 8.90
CA VAL A 85 8.35 3.92 10.20
C VAL A 85 9.24 3.58 11.38
N SER A 86 8.84 4.06 12.56
CA SER A 86 9.44 3.67 13.84
C SER A 86 9.15 2.20 14.19
N ALA A 87 9.92 1.63 15.13
CA ALA A 87 9.71 0.26 15.61
C ALA A 87 8.30 0.02 16.18
N GLY A 88 7.68 1.02 16.82
CA GLY A 88 6.32 0.92 17.34
C GLY A 88 5.27 0.76 16.24
N CYS A 89 5.43 1.50 15.14
CA CYS A 89 4.54 1.40 13.97
C CYS A 89 4.79 0.12 13.17
N ARG A 90 6.03 -0.39 13.14
CA ARG A 90 6.35 -1.68 12.51
C ARG A 90 5.54 -2.84 13.09
N ARG A 91 5.31 -2.84 14.41
CA ARG A 91 4.49 -3.87 15.07
C ARG A 91 3.05 -3.91 14.54
N LEU A 92 2.48 -2.76 14.21
CA LEU A 92 1.11 -2.67 13.68
C LEU A 92 1.03 -3.21 12.25
N ILE A 93 2.07 -2.97 11.45
CA ILE A 93 2.22 -3.59 10.12
C ILE A 93 2.35 -5.11 10.26
N ASP A 94 3.17 -5.58 11.21
CA ASP A 94 3.32 -7.03 11.49
C ASP A 94 1.97 -7.68 11.86
N GLU A 95 1.18 -7.03 12.72
CA GLU A 95 -0.17 -7.48 13.09
C GLU A 95 -1.08 -7.62 11.85
N GLY A 96 -1.06 -6.64 10.94
CA GLY A 96 -1.83 -6.68 9.70
C GLY A 96 -1.45 -7.86 8.78
N TYR A 97 -0.14 -8.12 8.60
CA TYR A 97 0.33 -9.27 7.82
C TYR A 97 -0.15 -10.61 8.41
N VAL A 98 -0.09 -10.77 9.73
CA VAL A 98 -0.54 -11.98 10.42
C VAL A 98 -2.05 -12.17 10.26
N GLN A 99 -2.83 -11.09 10.37
CA GLN A 99 -4.28 -11.16 10.20
C GLN A 99 -4.68 -11.57 8.78
N ALA A 100 -4.00 -11.06 7.76
CA ALA A 100 -4.22 -11.47 6.37
C ALA A 100 -3.92 -12.96 6.16
N ALA A 101 -2.83 -13.48 6.73
CA ALA A 101 -2.48 -14.91 6.66
C ALA A 101 -3.52 -15.81 7.36
N GLY A 102 -4.09 -15.36 8.48
CA GLY A 102 -5.13 -16.09 9.22
C GLY A 102 -6.43 -16.27 8.43
N ARG A 103 -6.78 -15.34 7.55
CA ARG A 103 -8.01 -15.40 6.72
C ARG A 103 -7.92 -16.39 5.56
N GLY A 104 -6.72 -16.80 5.14
CA GLY A 104 -6.51 -17.81 4.09
C GLY A 104 -6.69 -19.27 4.54
N SER A 105 -6.86 -19.52 5.85
CA SER A 105 -6.88 -20.87 6.43
C SER A 105 -8.29 -21.45 6.65
N GLY A 106 -9.34 -20.70 6.31
CA GLY A 106 -10.74 -21.00 6.66
C GLY A 106 -11.62 -21.52 5.52
N SER A 107 -11.07 -22.22 4.52
CA SER A 107 -11.87 -22.92 3.51
C SER A 107 -11.14 -24.20 3.08
N ARG A 108 -11.48 -25.31 3.74
CA ARG A 108 -11.33 -26.66 3.22
C ARG A 108 -12.68 -27.36 3.31
#